data_AF-A0A1F9FEB6-F1
#
_entry.id   AF-A0A1F9FEB6-F1
#
_cell.length_a   1.000
_cell.length_b   1.000
_cell.length_c   1.000
_cell.angle_alpha   90.00
_cell.angle_beta   90.00
_cell.angle_gamma   90.00
#
_symmetry.space_group_name_H-M   'P 1'
#
loop_
_entity.id
_entity.type
_entity.pdbx_description
1 polymer ?
#
loop_
_entity_poly.entity_id
_entity_poly.type
_entity_poly.pdbx_seq_one_letter_code
_entity_poly.pdbx_strand_id
1 'polypeptide(L)'
;MRLGSLATLWRLGPRKLWQLFYHLPSFLKLFWRLLQDRRVPLWPKLLLVLILAYVVAPVDLLPDVLLGLGQIDDVLLIFLGLQAFVRLCPKEIVREHVQRIAGGR
;
A
#
# COMPACT_ATOMS: atom_id res chain seq x y z
N MET A 1 -20.23 -40.04 16.74
CA MET A 1 -19.15 -39.04 16.83
C MET A 1 -18.39 -39.00 15.51
N ARG A 2 -18.62 -37.99 14.66
CA ARG A 2 -17.88 -37.79 13.39
C ARG A 2 -16.87 -36.65 13.57
N LEU A 3 -15.62 -37.02 13.82
CA LEU A 3 -14.46 -36.13 13.76
C LEU A 3 -14.13 -35.88 12.28
N GLY A 4 -14.69 -34.83 11.69
CA GLY A 4 -14.55 -34.57 10.24
C GLY A 4 -14.54 -33.10 9.83
N SER A 5 -14.27 -32.17 10.75
CA SER A 5 -14.39 -30.73 10.47
C SER A 5 -13.14 -29.90 10.79
N LEU A 6 -11.94 -30.45 10.58
CA LEU A 6 -10.68 -29.70 10.71
C LEU A 6 -9.95 -29.50 9.37
N ALA A 7 -10.29 -30.27 8.33
CA ALA A 7 -9.64 -30.16 7.01
C ALA A 7 -10.20 -29.02 6.13
N THR A 8 -11.35 -28.45 6.47
CA THR A 8 -12.02 -27.41 5.67
C THR A 8 -11.41 -26.01 5.86
N LEU A 9 -10.56 -25.82 6.88
CA LEU A 9 -9.93 -24.52 7.18
C LEU A 9 -8.66 -24.24 6.35
N TRP A 10 -8.08 -25.23 5.65
CA TRP A 10 -6.84 -25.06 4.88
C TRP A 10 -7.05 -24.72 3.39
N ARG A 11 -8.27 -24.32 2.99
CA ARG A 11 -8.62 -24.14 1.57
C ARG A 11 -8.40 -22.72 1.01
N LEU A 12 -7.86 -21.79 1.80
CA LEU A 12 -7.31 -20.54 1.29
C LEU A 12 -5.89 -20.81 0.76
N GLY A 13 -5.84 -21.43 -0.42
CA GLY A 13 -4.59 -21.84 -1.03
C GLY A 13 -3.65 -20.65 -1.33
N PRO A 14 -2.32 -20.84 -1.24
CA PRO A 14 -1.30 -19.81 -1.42
C PRO A 14 -1.41 -19.09 -2.77
N ARG A 15 -2.10 -19.67 -3.76
CA ARG A 15 -2.32 -19.10 -5.10
C ARG A 15 -3.01 -17.74 -5.10
N LYS A 16 -3.89 -17.44 -4.13
CA LYS A 16 -4.52 -16.10 -4.01
C LYS A 16 -3.55 -15.05 -3.47
N LEU A 17 -2.66 -15.42 -2.55
CA LEU A 17 -1.57 -14.55 -2.10
C LEU A 17 -0.66 -14.21 -3.27
N TRP A 18 -0.30 -15.20 -4.11
CA TRP A 18 0.49 -14.96 -5.32
C TRP A 18 -0.17 -13.93 -6.26
N GLN A 19 -1.48 -13.99 -6.48
CA GLN A 19 -2.21 -12.99 -7.28
C GLN A 19 -2.14 -11.58 -6.68
N LEU A 20 -2.18 -11.44 -5.35
CA LEU A 20 -2.00 -10.16 -4.67
C LEU A 20 -0.61 -9.57 -4.93
N PHE A 21 0.43 -10.41 -4.87
CA PHE A 21 1.80 -10.01 -5.19
C PHE A 21 1.98 -9.57 -6.66
N TYR A 22 1.26 -10.15 -7.62
CA TYR A 22 1.34 -9.71 -9.03
C TYR A 22 0.75 -8.32 -9.27
N HIS A 23 -0.11 -7.80 -8.39
CA HIS A 23 -0.69 -6.47 -8.53
C HIS A 23 0.12 -5.36 -7.85
N LEU A 24 1.01 -5.69 -6.91
CA LEU A 24 1.93 -4.74 -6.26
C LEU A 24 2.69 -3.82 -7.22
N PRO A 25 3.33 -4.31 -8.31
CA PRO A 25 4.08 -3.44 -9.22
C PRO A 25 3.19 -2.40 -9.92
N SER A 26 1.91 -2.72 -10.16
CA SER A 26 0.96 -1.78 -10.75
C SER A 26 0.59 -0.65 -9.78
N PHE A 27 0.46 -0.95 -8.49
CA PHE A 27 0.23 0.07 -7.46
C PHE A 27 1.43 1.00 -7.33
N LEU A 28 2.65 0.46 -7.29
CA LEU A 28 3.89 1.27 -7.26
C LEU A 28 3.97 2.20 -8.48
N LYS A 29 3.69 1.68 -9.68
CA LYS A 29 3.62 2.50 -10.91
C LYS A 29 2.56 3.60 -10.82
N LEU A 30 1.40 3.31 -10.23
CA LEU A 30 0.33 4.30 -10.06
C LEU A 30 0.77 5.43 -9.12
N PHE A 31 1.31 5.10 -7.95
CA PHE A 31 1.82 6.09 -6.99
C PHE A 31 2.91 6.96 -7.61
N TRP A 32 3.85 6.34 -8.34
CA TRP A 32 4.91 7.05 -9.04
C TRP A 32 4.39 8.02 -10.11
N ARG A 33 3.43 7.58 -10.95
CA ARG A 33 2.81 8.45 -11.96
C ARG A 33 2.05 9.61 -11.33
N LEU A 34 1.32 9.37 -10.24
CA LEU A 34 0.60 10.43 -9.52
C LEU A 34 1.53 11.43 -8.84
N LEU A 35 2.68 10.99 -8.31
CA LEU A 35 3.70 11.89 -7.77
C LEU A 35 4.25 12.84 -8.84
N GLN A 36 4.53 12.31 -10.03
CA GLN A 36 5.08 13.08 -11.15
C GLN A 36 4.04 13.98 -11.83
N ASP A 37 2.76 13.66 -11.76
CA ASP A 37 1.70 14.41 -12.43
C ASP A 37 1.50 15.81 -11.82
N ARG A 38 1.74 16.86 -12.61
CA ARG A 38 1.58 18.26 -12.17
C ARG A 38 0.15 18.64 -11.78
N ARG A 39 -0.84 17.89 -12.24
CA ARG A 39 -2.26 18.12 -11.94
C ARG A 39 -2.64 17.63 -10.54
N VAL A 40 -1.81 16.81 -9.90
CA VAL A 40 -2.01 16.38 -8.51
C VAL A 40 -1.53 17.48 -7.56
N PRO A 41 -2.35 17.91 -6.57
CA PRO A 41 -1.96 18.94 -5.62
C PRO A 41 -0.75 18.52 -4.78
N LEU A 42 0.05 19.49 -4.35
CA LEU A 42 1.30 19.25 -3.60
C LEU A 42 1.06 18.60 -2.24
N TRP A 43 -0.05 18.90 -1.57
CA TRP A 43 -0.40 18.36 -0.25
C TRP A 43 -0.41 16.81 -0.18
N PRO A 44 -1.14 16.08 -1.06
CA PRO A 44 -1.04 14.64 -1.11
C PRO A 44 0.38 14.14 -1.42
N LYS A 45 1.13 14.83 -2.29
CA LYS A 45 2.50 14.43 -2.60
C LYS A 45 3.41 14.51 -1.38
N LEU A 46 3.29 15.56 -0.59
CA LEU A 46 4.02 15.72 0.67
C LEU A 46 3.68 14.60 1.66
N LEU A 47 2.39 14.25 1.78
CA LEU A 47 1.97 13.10 2.60
C LEU A 47 2.66 11.81 2.16
N LEU A 48 2.67 11.53 0.85
CA LEU A 48 3.33 10.32 0.33
C LEU A 48 4.85 10.35 0.53
N VAL A 49 5.49 11.49 0.31
CA VAL A 49 6.93 11.66 0.56
C VAL A 49 7.25 11.46 2.04
N LEU A 50 6.41 11.95 2.96
CA LEU A 50 6.59 11.76 4.40
C LEU A 50 6.50 10.29 4.80
N ILE A 51 5.51 9.56 4.25
CA ILE A 51 5.36 8.11 4.48
C ILE A 51 6.57 7.35 3.90
N LEU A 52 7.04 7.72 2.70
CA LEU A 52 8.22 7.09 2.10
C LEU A 52 9.49 7.42 2.88
N ALA A 53 9.63 8.65 3.37
CA ALA A 53 10.75 9.05 4.23
C ALA A 53 10.76 8.25 5.53
N TYR A 54 9.59 8.02 6.13
CA TYR A 54 9.44 7.13 7.30
C TYR A 54 9.90 5.70 6.99
N VAL A 55 9.55 5.17 5.81
CA VAL A 55 9.95 3.81 5.39
C VAL A 55 11.44 3.69 5.07
N VAL A 56 12.02 4.70 4.39
CA VAL A 56 13.42 4.68 3.90
C VAL A 56 14.42 5.04 5.00
N ALA A 57 14.04 5.93 5.91
CA ALA A 57 14.83 6.30 7.07
C ALA A 57 14.13 5.80 8.36
N PRO A 58 14.17 4.49 8.66
CA PRO A 58 13.62 3.95 9.90
C PRO A 58 14.44 4.34 11.15
N VAL A 59 15.26 5.39 11.10
CA VAL A 59 16.33 5.64 12.07
C VAL A 59 16.42 7.13 12.45
N ASP A 60 16.34 7.36 13.77
CA ASP A 60 16.69 8.58 14.53
C ASP A 60 15.64 9.66 14.84
N LEU A 61 14.48 9.28 15.40
CA LEU A 61 13.76 10.16 16.36
C LEU A 61 13.21 9.45 17.62
N LEU A 62 13.19 8.11 17.67
CA LEU A 62 12.80 7.34 18.86
C LEU A 62 13.87 6.29 19.13
N PRO A 63 14.92 6.61 19.91
CA PRO A 63 16.04 5.71 20.09
C PRO A 63 15.69 4.35 20.76
N ASP A 64 14.52 4.13 21.38
CA ASP A 64 14.27 2.92 22.20
C ASP A 64 12.80 2.48 22.46
N VAL A 65 11.77 2.81 21.66
CA VAL A 65 10.33 2.62 22.04
C VAL A 65 9.61 1.73 20.99
N LEU A 66 9.18 0.47 21.14
CA LEU A 66 8.57 -0.23 22.27
C LEU A 66 8.59 -1.77 22.01
N LEU A 67 9.59 -2.50 22.53
CA LEU A 67 9.61 -3.96 22.82
C LEU A 67 8.44 -4.82 22.25
N GLY A 68 8.48 -5.18 20.95
CA GLY A 68 7.88 -6.41 20.43
C GLY A 68 6.44 -6.42 19.88
N LEU A 69 5.69 -5.31 19.90
CA LEU A 69 4.31 -5.26 19.35
C LEU A 69 4.03 -4.12 18.33
N GLY A 70 4.99 -3.24 18.06
CA GLY A 70 4.80 -2.00 17.27
C GLY A 70 4.69 -2.14 15.74
N GLN A 71 5.13 -3.26 15.15
CA GLN A 71 5.26 -3.39 13.68
C GLN A 71 3.92 -3.42 12.92
N ILE A 72 2.84 -3.88 13.57
CA ILE A 72 1.50 -3.90 12.94
C ILE A 72 0.99 -2.47 12.76
N ASP A 73 1.30 -1.58 13.71
CA ASP A 73 0.90 -0.18 13.64
C ASP A 73 1.61 0.55 12.50
N ASP A 74 2.88 0.25 12.26
CA ASP A 74 3.65 0.80 11.14
C ASP A 74 3.05 0.40 9.78
N VAL A 75 2.72 -0.88 9.61
CA VAL A 75 2.11 -1.38 8.38
C VAL A 75 0.73 -0.76 8.17
N LEU A 76 -0.05 -0.62 9.24
CA LEU A 76 -1.36 0.01 9.19
C LEU A 76 -1.25 1.51 8.84
N LEU A 77 -0.29 2.22 9.44
CA LEU A 77 0.00 3.62 9.17
C LEU A 77 0.40 3.83 7.71
N ILE A 78 1.30 3.01 7.17
CA ILE A 78 1.69 3.05 5.76
C ILE A 78 0.48 2.78 4.87
N PHE A 79 -0.31 1.75 5.18
CA PHE A 79 -1.49 1.39 4.38
C PHE A 79 -2.54 2.50 4.36
N LEU A 80 -2.87 3.06 5.53
CA LEU A 80 -3.80 4.18 5.67
C LEU A 80 -3.26 5.44 4.99
N GLY A 81 -1.96 5.70 5.09
CA GLY A 81 -1.30 6.82 4.45
C GLY A 81 -1.35 6.73 2.92
N LEU A 82 -1.05 5.56 2.34
CA LEU A 82 -1.19 5.31 0.90
C LEU A 82 -2.65 5.43 0.45
N GLN A 83 -3.59 4.93 1.26
CA GLN A 83 -5.02 5.07 0.98
C GLN A 83 -5.45 6.55 0.99
N ALA A 84 -5.00 7.32 1.98
CA ALA A 84 -5.26 8.74 2.09
C ALA A 84 -4.67 9.52 0.91
N PHE A 85 -3.44 9.19 0.49
CA PHE A 85 -2.82 9.78 -0.70
C PHE A 85 -3.72 9.65 -1.94
N VAL A 86 -4.22 8.44 -2.23
CA VAL A 86 -5.08 8.21 -3.41
C VAL A 86 -6.42 8.93 -3.27
N ARG A 87 -6.99 8.95 -2.06
CA ARG A 87 -8.27 9.64 -1.80
C ARG A 87 -8.19 11.15 -1.93
N LEU A 88 -7.03 11.74 -1.61
CA LEU A 88 -6.76 13.17 -1.73
C LEU A 88 -6.38 13.58 -3.16
N CYS A 89 -6.00 12.63 -4.01
CA CYS A 89 -5.75 12.89 -5.43
C CYS A 89 -7.07 13.07 -6.20
N PRO A 90 -7.12 13.95 -7.22
CA PRO A 90 -8.30 14.08 -8.07
C PRO A 90 -8.66 12.75 -8.75
N LYS A 91 -9.92 12.33 -8.63
CA LYS A 91 -10.39 11.00 -9.03
C LYS A 91 -10.22 10.74 -10.52
N GLU A 92 -10.34 11.80 -11.32
CA GLU A 92 -10.20 11.78 -12.77
C GLU A 92 -8.78 11.38 -13.17
N ILE A 93 -7.78 11.96 -12.49
CA ILE A 93 -6.36 11.71 -12.75
C ILE A 93 -5.99 10.29 -12.29
N VAL A 94 -6.47 9.85 -11.12
CA VAL A 94 -6.25 8.49 -10.63
C VAL A 94 -6.80 7.47 -11.63
N ARG A 95 -8.03 7.68 -12.10
CA ARG A 95 -8.67 6.78 -13.08
C ARG A 95 -7.92 6.74 -14.41
N GLU A 96 -7.46 7.89 -14.89
CA GLU A 96 -6.64 8.01 -16.10
C GLU A 96 -5.36 7.16 -16.00
N HIS A 97 -4.61 7.27 -14.90
CA HIS A 97 -3.39 6.49 -14.70
C HIS A 97 -3.66 4.99 -14.48
N VAL A 98 -4.72 4.63 -13.76
CA VAL A 98 -5.14 3.23 -13.60
C VAL A 98 -5.46 2.59 -14.96
N GLN A 99 -6.19 3.29 -15.82
CA GLN A 99 -6.51 2.80 -17.16
C GLN A 99 -5.27 2.65 -18.04
N ARG A 100 -4.32 3.59 -17.96
CA ARG A 100 -3.06 3.48 -18.70
C ARG A 100 -2.24 2.26 -18.26
N ILE A 101 -2.10 2.06 -16.95
CA ILE A 101 -1.36 0.91 -16.39
C ILE A 101 -2.04 -0.42 -16.76
N ALA A 102 -3.37 -0.50 -16.67
CA ALA A 102 -4.13 -1.68 -17.05
C ALA A 102 -4.05 -1.96 -18.57
N GLY A 103 -3.95 -0.90 -19.39
CA GLY A 103 -3.81 -0.98 -20.83
C GLY A 103 -2.38 -1.25 -21.34
N GLY A 104 -1.43 -1.54 -20.44
CA GLY A 104 -0.04 -1.88 -20.81
C GLY A 104 0.79 -0.71 -21.37
N ARG A 105 0.39 0.54 -21.13
CA ARG A 105 1.08 1.75 -21.60
C ARG A 105 1.52 2.65 -20.44
#